data_AF-A0A3C1G0E3-F1
#
_entry.id   AF-A0A3C1G0E3-F1
#
_cell.length_a   1.000
_cell.length_b   1.000
_cell.length_c   1.000
_cell.angle_alpha   90.00
_cell.angle_beta   90.00
_cell.angle_gamma   90.00
#
_symmetry.space_group_name_H-M   'P 1'
#
loop_
_entity.id
_entity.type
_entity.pdbx_description
1 polymer ?
#
loop_
_entity_poly.entity_id
_entity_poly.type
_entity_poly.pdbx_seq_one_letter_code
_entity_poly.pdbx_strand_id
1 'polypeptide(L)'
;MNPAQILYVLSALAAAVWSVWTWSEEQQKERQLRRDQEAALYVNSFLLALEELQSRLYSILEEDELTCYKKEYPDQYEFGSPAAIEILYRLSQYFGWGHRTFRYGPYTMDSRVIELGRKIGETLESRSKFPGDAFRFSVDERVSLGNAVVRRLGEATAILPIFESIPLYQFEKELSDEQSKHAPLYQSKAVRCTLTAIDRADQPEALEGHERLAVLQNLLVELLAYLESKEGFRISIGERRKARLRGVYTEVSSTQSPMARILHQTRGRIRLGIPRLKTDNAYANRLQSLLESVENVTSVRINIGSASVVIYYSPDIADVEFARRAVKTIEEGFYATSGV
;
A
#
# COMPACT_ATOMS: atom_id res chain seq x y z
N MET A 1 -9.89 57.29 -32.32
CA MET A 1 -10.39 56.94 -30.98
C MET A 1 -9.97 58.05 -30.03
N ASN A 2 -10.88 58.66 -29.29
CA ASN A 2 -10.54 59.76 -28.37
C ASN A 2 -9.69 59.18 -27.21
N PRO A 3 -8.64 59.87 -26.73
CA PRO A 3 -7.84 59.43 -25.57
C PRO A 3 -8.67 58.98 -24.37
N ALA A 4 -9.83 59.61 -24.12
CA ALA A 4 -10.74 59.20 -23.04
C ALA A 4 -11.34 57.79 -23.25
N GLN A 5 -11.65 57.42 -24.50
CA GLN A 5 -12.16 56.09 -24.84
C GLN A 5 -11.06 55.03 -24.73
N ILE A 6 -9.83 55.36 -25.09
CA ILE A 6 -8.67 54.47 -24.92
C ILE A 6 -8.44 54.19 -23.43
N LEU A 7 -8.49 55.22 -22.59
CA LEU A 7 -8.31 55.08 -21.14
C LEU A 7 -9.41 54.21 -20.51
N TYR A 8 -10.67 54.40 -20.93
CA TYR A 8 -11.80 53.61 -20.45
C TYR A 8 -11.66 52.11 -20.80
N VAL A 9 -11.30 51.80 -22.05
CA VAL A 9 -11.08 50.42 -22.51
C VAL A 9 -9.92 49.76 -21.75
N LEU A 10 -8.82 50.49 -21.55
CA LEU A 10 -7.67 49.99 -20.79
C LEU A 10 -8.01 49.74 -19.31
N SER A 11 -8.80 50.62 -18.67
CA SER A 11 -9.25 50.40 -17.30
C SER A 11 -10.17 49.20 -17.16
N ALA A 12 -11.08 49.00 -18.12
CA ALA A 12 -11.99 47.86 -18.12
C ALA A 12 -11.25 46.53 -18.32
N LEU A 13 -10.26 46.50 -19.22
CA LEU A 13 -9.40 45.33 -19.42
C LEU A 13 -8.55 45.03 -18.17
N ALA A 14 -7.98 46.05 -17.53
CA ALA A 14 -7.20 45.87 -16.31
C ALA A 14 -8.07 45.30 -15.17
N ALA A 15 -9.31 45.80 -15.00
CA ALA A 15 -10.25 45.30 -14.00
C ALA A 15 -10.70 43.86 -14.28
N ALA A 16 -10.88 43.49 -15.55
CA ALA A 16 -11.23 42.13 -15.96
C ALA A 16 -10.07 41.16 -15.69
N VAL A 17 -8.85 41.51 -16.08
CA VAL A 17 -7.64 40.69 -15.81
C VAL A 17 -7.41 40.54 -14.31
N TRP A 18 -7.52 41.63 -13.54
CA TRP A 18 -7.38 41.60 -12.09
C TRP A 18 -8.43 40.69 -11.43
N SER A 19 -9.70 40.80 -11.83
CA SER A 19 -10.78 39.93 -11.32
C SER A 19 -10.52 38.45 -11.60
N VAL A 20 -10.10 38.10 -12.82
CA VAL A 20 -9.77 36.70 -13.18
C VAL A 20 -8.57 36.19 -12.39
N TRP A 21 -7.54 37.03 -12.20
CA TRP A 21 -6.35 36.67 -11.43
C TRP A 21 -6.68 36.44 -9.96
N THR A 22 -7.40 37.35 -9.32
CA THR A 22 -7.82 37.23 -7.92
C THR A 22 -8.72 36.00 -7.71
N TRP A 23 -9.69 35.76 -8.61
CA TRP A 23 -10.52 34.56 -8.56
C TRP A 23 -9.71 33.27 -8.72
N SER A 24 -8.73 33.25 -9.63
CA SER A 24 -7.84 32.11 -9.80
C SER A 24 -6.98 31.86 -8.55
N GLU A 25 -6.46 32.91 -7.94
CA GLU A 25 -5.67 32.82 -6.70
C GLU A 25 -6.51 32.30 -5.53
N GLU A 26 -7.74 32.82 -5.37
CA GLU A 26 -8.68 32.38 -4.35
C GLU A 26 -9.10 30.90 -4.56
N GLN A 27 -9.40 30.51 -5.79
CA GLN A 27 -9.67 29.11 -6.14
C GLN A 27 -8.46 28.19 -5.93
N GLN A 28 -7.23 28.69 -6.08
CA GLN A 28 -6.04 27.92 -5.74
C GLN A 28 -5.90 27.75 -4.22
N LYS A 29 -6.14 28.81 -3.43
CA LYS A 29 -6.12 28.76 -1.96
C LYS A 29 -7.20 27.82 -1.41
N GLU A 30 -8.43 27.89 -1.91
CA GLU A 30 -9.51 26.98 -1.51
C GLU A 30 -9.19 25.52 -1.84
N ARG A 31 -8.65 25.25 -3.03
CA ARG A 31 -8.22 23.90 -3.42
C ARG A 31 -7.08 23.40 -2.54
N GLN A 32 -6.18 24.28 -2.13
CA GLN A 32 -5.10 23.90 -1.22
C GLN A 32 -5.64 23.60 0.18
N LEU A 33 -6.47 24.48 0.74
CA LEU A 33 -7.08 24.27 2.05
C LEU A 33 -7.90 22.99 2.13
N ARG A 34 -8.70 22.67 1.11
CA ARG A 34 -9.44 21.40 1.05
C ARG A 34 -8.50 20.20 1.00
N ARG A 35 -7.44 20.26 0.20
CA ARG A 35 -6.41 19.20 0.15
C ARG A 35 -5.69 19.05 1.48
N ASP A 36 -5.42 20.14 2.19
CA ASP A 36 -4.76 20.13 3.49
C ASP A 36 -5.68 19.57 4.59
N GLN A 37 -6.98 19.89 4.54
CA GLN A 37 -8.00 19.30 5.42
C GLN A 37 -8.19 17.79 5.15
N GLU A 38 -8.26 17.40 3.88
CA GLU A 38 -8.26 16.00 3.46
C GLU A 38 -7.01 15.28 3.97
N ALA A 39 -5.83 15.89 3.76
CA ALA A 39 -4.57 15.36 4.27
C ALA A 39 -4.63 15.18 5.79
N ALA A 40 -5.07 16.18 6.55
CA ALA A 40 -5.14 16.10 8.01
C ALA A 40 -6.01 14.93 8.53
N LEU A 41 -7.10 14.59 7.82
CA LEU A 41 -8.00 13.49 8.21
C LEU A 41 -7.41 12.09 7.99
N TYR A 42 -6.62 11.91 6.93
CA TYR A 42 -6.11 10.59 6.54
C TYR A 42 -4.62 10.41 6.81
N VAL A 43 -3.80 11.41 6.47
CA VAL A 43 -2.34 11.36 6.54
C VAL A 43 -1.90 11.22 7.99
N ASN A 44 -2.36 12.07 8.90
CA ASN A 44 -1.93 12.02 10.30
C ASN A 44 -2.27 10.66 10.94
N SER A 45 -3.50 10.20 10.75
CA SER A 45 -3.96 8.90 11.22
C SER A 45 -3.15 7.74 10.62
N PHE A 46 -2.77 7.85 9.36
CA PHE A 46 -1.93 6.85 8.70
C PHE A 46 -0.48 6.87 9.17
N LEU A 47 0.12 8.04 9.35
CA LEU A 47 1.47 8.17 9.88
C LEU A 47 1.54 7.64 11.33
N LEU A 48 0.51 7.90 12.13
CA LEU A 48 0.40 7.32 13.48
C LEU A 48 0.29 5.78 13.41
N ALA A 49 -0.59 5.24 12.58
CA ALA A 49 -0.73 3.79 12.43
C ALA A 49 0.55 3.12 11.90
N LEU A 50 1.29 3.79 11.01
CA LEU A 50 2.61 3.37 10.55
C LEU A 50 3.61 3.34 11.71
N GLU A 51 3.64 4.38 12.52
CA GLU A 51 4.58 4.51 13.63
C GLU A 51 4.32 3.48 14.73
N GLU A 52 3.06 3.33 15.13
CA GLU A 52 2.66 2.34 16.13
C GLU A 52 2.97 0.91 15.66
N LEU A 53 2.66 0.59 14.40
CA LEU A 53 2.95 -0.74 13.86
C LEU A 53 4.45 -1.00 13.75
N GLN A 54 5.22 -0.07 13.15
CA GLN A 54 6.66 -0.29 12.97
C GLN A 54 7.37 -0.41 14.32
N SER A 55 6.99 0.40 15.31
CA SER A 55 7.57 0.37 16.65
C SER A 55 7.25 -0.95 17.34
N ARG A 56 5.97 -1.38 17.30
CA ARG A 56 5.57 -2.65 17.91
C ARG A 56 6.28 -3.84 17.27
N LEU A 57 6.42 -3.85 15.94
CA LEU A 57 7.18 -4.87 15.24
C LEU A 57 8.67 -4.86 15.61
N TYR A 58 9.28 -3.68 15.78
CA TYR A 58 10.67 -3.59 16.20
C TYR A 58 10.86 -4.16 17.61
N SER A 59 10.00 -3.79 18.56
CA SER A 59 10.09 -4.26 19.94
C SER A 59 9.93 -5.77 20.08
N ILE A 60 9.10 -6.43 19.27
CA ILE A 60 8.97 -7.90 19.33
C ILE A 60 10.11 -8.65 18.63
N LEU A 61 10.80 -8.02 17.67
CA LEU A 61 11.85 -8.65 16.87
C LEU A 61 13.26 -8.45 17.47
N GLU A 62 13.49 -7.29 18.07
CA GLU A 62 14.82 -6.85 18.50
C GLU A 62 14.93 -6.56 20.00
N GLU A 63 13.81 -6.41 20.69
CA GLU A 63 13.76 -6.13 22.13
C GLU A 63 13.13 -7.31 22.88
N ASP A 64 13.11 -7.24 24.21
CA ASP A 64 12.61 -8.32 25.06
C ASP A 64 11.07 -8.33 25.20
N GLU A 65 10.35 -7.52 24.41
CA GLU A 65 8.91 -7.29 24.55
C GLU A 65 8.11 -8.60 24.46
N LEU A 66 8.47 -9.48 23.52
CA LEU A 66 7.82 -10.79 23.37
C LEU A 66 7.99 -11.64 24.64
N THR A 67 9.20 -11.63 25.22
CA THR A 67 9.51 -12.34 26.47
C THR A 67 8.75 -11.75 27.66
N CYS A 68 8.63 -10.42 27.72
CA CYS A 68 7.89 -9.70 28.75
C CYS A 68 6.40 -10.07 28.71
N TYR A 69 5.77 -10.04 27.53
CA TYR A 69 4.37 -10.43 27.37
C TYR A 69 4.08 -11.84 27.85
N LYS A 70 5.00 -12.79 27.58
CA LYS A 70 4.87 -14.17 28.04
C LYS A 70 4.90 -14.32 29.56
N LYS A 71 5.66 -13.45 30.24
CA LYS A 71 5.70 -13.44 31.71
C LYS A 71 4.45 -12.80 32.32
N GLU A 72 3.92 -11.77 31.67
CA GLU A 72 2.74 -11.03 32.15
C GLU A 72 1.43 -11.81 31.92
N TYR A 73 1.36 -12.57 30.82
CA TYR A 73 0.18 -13.32 30.41
C TYR A 73 0.53 -14.81 30.18
N PRO A 74 0.74 -15.59 31.26
CA PRO A 74 1.16 -16.99 31.16
C PRO A 74 0.03 -17.94 30.72
N ASP A 75 -1.22 -17.49 30.77
CA ASP A 75 -2.39 -18.32 30.50
C ASP A 75 -2.50 -18.67 29.01
N GLN A 76 -3.20 -19.78 28.73
CA GLN A 76 -3.58 -20.14 27.36
C GLN A 76 -4.88 -19.42 27.00
N TYR A 77 -4.88 -18.73 25.86
CA TYR A 77 -6.02 -18.00 25.35
C TYR A 77 -6.64 -18.77 24.18
N GLU A 78 -7.97 -18.83 24.14
CA GLU A 78 -8.71 -19.55 23.09
C GLU A 78 -8.55 -18.91 21.70
N PHE A 79 -8.53 -17.58 21.65
CA PHE A 79 -8.42 -16.82 20.39
C PHE A 79 -7.02 -16.25 20.14
N GLY A 80 -6.38 -15.71 21.17
CA GLY A 80 -5.00 -15.25 21.14
C GLY A 80 -4.63 -14.49 22.41
N SER A 81 -3.35 -14.44 22.78
CA SER A 81 -2.92 -13.61 23.91
C SER A 81 -3.15 -12.12 23.65
N PRO A 82 -3.24 -11.27 24.71
CA PRO A 82 -3.38 -9.82 24.54
C PRO A 82 -2.34 -9.22 23.59
N ALA A 83 -1.09 -9.70 23.64
CA ALA A 83 -0.02 -9.30 22.74
C ALA A 83 -0.31 -9.66 21.28
N ALA A 84 -0.77 -10.89 21.02
CA ALA A 84 -1.13 -11.34 19.69
C ALA A 84 -2.29 -10.54 19.10
N ILE A 85 -3.31 -10.26 19.92
CA ILE A 85 -4.47 -9.44 19.55
C ILE A 85 -4.04 -8.01 19.25
N GLU A 86 -3.18 -7.41 20.09
CA GLU A 86 -2.67 -6.05 19.87
C GLU A 86 -1.93 -5.95 18.52
N ILE A 87 -1.03 -6.89 18.22
CA ILE A 87 -0.28 -6.89 16.96
C ILE A 87 -1.23 -7.02 15.75
N LEU A 88 -2.21 -7.93 15.83
CA LEU A 88 -3.22 -8.08 14.78
C LEU A 88 -4.06 -6.79 14.62
N TYR A 89 -4.41 -6.13 15.73
CA TYR A 89 -5.11 -4.86 15.71
C TYR A 89 -4.28 -3.76 15.04
N ARG A 90 -2.99 -3.61 15.38
CA ARG A 90 -2.10 -2.62 14.73
C ARG A 90 -1.91 -2.89 13.24
N LEU A 91 -1.76 -4.16 12.84
CA LEU A 91 -1.75 -4.54 11.43
C LEU A 91 -3.05 -4.12 10.72
N SER A 92 -4.19 -4.37 11.37
CA SER A 92 -5.50 -4.02 10.83
C SER A 92 -5.70 -2.50 10.73
N GLN A 93 -5.25 -1.73 11.71
CA GLN A 93 -5.24 -0.27 11.66
C GLN A 93 -4.41 0.23 10.47
N TYR A 94 -3.19 -0.29 10.30
CA TYR A 94 -2.34 0.03 9.15
C TYR A 94 -3.02 -0.30 7.82
N PHE A 95 -3.66 -1.48 7.70
CA PHE A 95 -4.38 -1.83 6.48
C PHE A 95 -5.56 -0.89 6.20
N GLY A 96 -6.31 -0.52 7.24
CA GLY A 96 -7.44 0.40 7.14
C GLY A 96 -6.98 1.79 6.69
N TRP A 97 -6.09 2.43 7.45
CA TRP A 97 -5.58 3.77 7.14
C TRP A 97 -4.77 3.82 5.87
N GLY A 98 -3.99 2.78 5.55
CA GLY A 98 -3.27 2.66 4.29
C GLY A 98 -4.23 2.62 3.10
N HIS A 99 -5.28 1.80 3.16
CA HIS A 99 -6.29 1.75 2.10
C HIS A 99 -6.97 3.11 1.91
N ARG A 100 -7.33 3.82 3.00
CA ARG A 100 -7.98 5.14 2.88
C ARG A 100 -7.02 6.20 2.36
N THR A 101 -5.78 6.22 2.83
CA THR A 101 -4.77 7.19 2.39
C THR A 101 -4.40 7.02 0.93
N PHE A 102 -4.26 5.78 0.46
CA PHE A 102 -3.95 5.51 -0.95
C PHE A 102 -5.14 5.68 -1.89
N ARG A 103 -6.35 5.88 -1.35
CA ARG A 103 -7.57 6.11 -2.13
C ARG A 103 -8.04 7.56 -2.12
N TYR A 104 -7.99 8.21 -0.96
CA TYR A 104 -8.54 9.54 -0.71
C TYR A 104 -7.46 10.57 -0.34
N GLY A 105 -6.26 10.13 0.02
CA GLY A 105 -5.18 11.00 0.47
C GLY A 105 -4.34 11.59 -0.68
N PRO A 106 -3.41 12.50 -0.35
CA PRO A 106 -2.60 13.22 -1.33
C PRO A 106 -1.52 12.35 -2.00
N TYR A 107 -1.31 11.12 -1.55
CA TYR A 107 -0.24 10.23 -2.03
C TYR A 107 -0.66 9.22 -3.10
N THR A 108 -1.90 9.31 -3.59
CA THR A 108 -2.45 8.38 -4.60
C THR A 108 -1.60 8.25 -5.86
N MET A 109 -0.86 9.31 -6.22
CA MET A 109 0.01 9.36 -7.41
C MET A 109 1.51 9.41 -7.08
N ASP A 110 1.87 9.26 -5.81
CA ASP A 110 3.27 9.33 -5.40
C ASP A 110 4.02 8.04 -5.76
N SER A 111 5.00 8.15 -6.65
CA SER A 111 5.73 6.99 -7.17
C SER A 111 6.48 6.19 -6.09
N ARG A 112 7.03 6.85 -5.07
CA ARG A 112 7.80 6.20 -4.01
C ARG A 112 6.87 5.52 -3.01
N VAL A 113 5.76 6.16 -2.68
CA VAL A 113 4.69 5.56 -1.86
C VAL A 113 4.11 4.33 -2.54
N ILE A 114 3.83 4.40 -3.85
CA ILE A 114 3.35 3.26 -4.63
C ILE A 114 4.38 2.12 -4.63
N GLU A 115 5.67 2.43 -4.81
CA GLU A 115 6.74 1.44 -4.80
C GLU A 115 6.84 0.71 -3.46
N LEU A 116 6.85 1.46 -2.35
CA LEU A 116 6.95 0.93 -0.99
C LEU A 116 5.69 0.16 -0.60
N GLY A 117 4.50 0.70 -0.88
CA GLY A 117 3.22 0.02 -0.64
C GLY A 117 3.13 -1.31 -1.39
N ARG A 118 3.63 -1.37 -2.63
CA ARG A 118 3.75 -2.61 -3.40
C ARG A 118 4.69 -3.62 -2.73
N LYS A 119 5.89 -3.19 -2.31
CA LYS A 119 6.85 -4.06 -1.60
C LYS A 119 6.28 -4.60 -0.29
N ILE A 120 5.52 -3.79 0.43
CA ILE A 120 4.82 -4.21 1.65
C ILE A 120 3.75 -5.27 1.33
N GLY A 121 2.90 -5.04 0.32
CA GLY A 121 1.91 -6.02 -0.12
C GLY A 121 2.54 -7.35 -0.54
N GLU A 122 3.63 -7.31 -1.30
CA GLU A 122 4.40 -8.51 -1.66
C GLU A 122 4.92 -9.28 -0.46
N THR A 123 5.42 -8.55 0.54
CA THR A 123 5.97 -9.13 1.76
C THR A 123 4.87 -9.88 2.51
N LEU A 124 3.65 -9.33 2.55
CA LEU A 124 2.50 -9.95 3.21
C LEU A 124 1.88 -11.10 2.39
N GLU A 125 2.05 -11.14 1.07
CA GLU A 125 1.40 -12.16 0.24
C GLU A 125 2.31 -13.33 -0.14
N SER A 126 3.63 -13.11 -0.17
CA SER A 126 4.56 -14.09 -0.74
C SER A 126 4.58 -15.40 0.06
N ARG A 127 4.46 -16.52 -0.68
CA ARG A 127 4.65 -17.89 -0.19
C ARG A 127 6.06 -18.43 -0.46
N SER A 128 6.71 -17.95 -1.51
CA SER A 128 8.02 -18.46 -1.95
C SER A 128 9.18 -17.80 -1.21
N LYS A 129 8.99 -16.56 -0.77
CA LYS A 129 10.06 -15.75 -0.14
C LYS A 129 10.15 -15.93 1.37
N PHE A 130 9.06 -16.36 2.00
CA PHE A 130 8.98 -16.52 3.44
C PHE A 130 8.33 -17.86 3.77
N PRO A 131 8.97 -18.70 4.60
CA PRO A 131 8.37 -19.94 5.06
C PRO A 131 7.17 -19.65 5.97
N GLY A 132 6.23 -20.61 6.03
CA GLY A 132 5.07 -20.52 6.92
C GLY A 132 3.90 -19.70 6.38
N ASP A 133 2.79 -19.76 7.12
CA ASP A 133 1.55 -19.03 6.82
C ASP A 133 1.32 -17.86 7.81
N ALA A 134 2.11 -17.77 8.89
CA ALA A 134 2.04 -16.65 9.83
C ALA A 134 2.31 -15.30 9.12
N PHE A 135 1.51 -14.29 9.50
CA PHE A 135 1.56 -12.92 8.95
C PHE A 135 1.39 -12.84 7.43
N ARG A 136 0.84 -13.89 6.80
CA ARG A 136 0.57 -13.93 5.37
C ARG A 136 -0.89 -13.58 5.09
N PHE A 137 -1.14 -12.40 4.53
CA PHE A 137 -2.48 -11.89 4.24
C PHE A 137 -2.62 -11.54 2.75
N SER A 138 -3.66 -12.07 2.12
CA SER A 138 -4.11 -11.67 0.78
C SER A 138 -4.60 -10.21 0.77
N VAL A 139 -4.71 -9.62 -0.43
CA VAL A 139 -5.31 -8.28 -0.60
C VAL A 139 -6.68 -8.21 0.08
N ASP A 140 -7.54 -9.20 -0.13
CA ASP A 140 -8.91 -9.21 0.38
C ASP A 140 -8.96 -9.33 1.90
N GLU A 141 -8.10 -10.14 2.51
CA GLU A 141 -7.97 -10.23 3.96
C GLU A 141 -7.49 -8.90 4.55
N ARG A 142 -6.48 -8.25 3.94
CA ARG A 142 -5.99 -6.94 4.39
C ARG A 142 -7.06 -5.87 4.32
N VAL A 143 -7.78 -5.80 3.19
CA VAL A 143 -8.89 -4.84 3.02
C VAL A 143 -10.01 -5.11 4.03
N SER A 144 -10.34 -6.38 4.26
CA SER A 144 -11.40 -6.77 5.19
C SER A 144 -11.04 -6.46 6.64
N LEU A 145 -9.81 -6.79 7.07
CA LEU A 145 -9.27 -6.44 8.39
C LEU A 145 -9.22 -4.93 8.59
N GLY A 146 -8.76 -4.20 7.57
CA GLY A 146 -8.75 -2.75 7.58
C GLY A 146 -10.13 -2.12 7.71
N ASN A 147 -11.14 -2.65 7.00
CA ASN A 147 -12.52 -2.19 7.08
C ASN A 147 -13.19 -2.57 8.41
N ALA A 148 -12.77 -3.68 9.03
CA ALA A 148 -13.28 -4.09 10.33
C ALA A 148 -12.84 -3.12 11.44
N VAL A 149 -11.63 -2.57 11.34
CA VAL A 149 -11.07 -1.64 12.34
C VAL A 149 -11.32 -0.16 12.02
N VAL A 150 -11.06 0.28 10.78
CA VAL A 150 -11.19 1.68 10.36
C VAL A 150 -12.55 1.90 9.69
N ARG A 151 -13.49 2.43 10.46
CA ARG A 151 -14.91 2.52 10.11
C ARG A 151 -15.29 3.93 9.72
N ARG A 152 -16.29 4.05 8.85
CA ARG A 152 -16.85 5.35 8.49
C ARG A 152 -17.59 5.93 9.70
N LEU A 153 -17.33 7.19 10.01
CA LEU A 153 -18.04 7.98 11.01
C LEU A 153 -19.01 8.94 10.30
N GLY A 154 -20.27 9.00 10.74
CA GLY A 154 -21.29 9.91 10.21
C GLY A 154 -22.03 9.40 8.96
N GLU A 155 -22.97 10.23 8.49
CA GLU A 155 -23.86 9.91 7.37
C GLU A 155 -23.17 10.01 5.99
N ALA A 156 -23.75 9.35 4.98
CA ALA A 156 -23.19 9.27 3.64
C ALA A 156 -23.15 10.59 2.84
N THR A 157 -23.69 11.67 3.41
CA THR A 157 -23.92 12.98 2.80
C THR A 157 -22.72 13.93 2.89
N ALA A 158 -21.71 13.62 3.70
CA ALA A 158 -20.48 14.41 3.77
C ALA A 158 -19.69 14.32 2.44
N ILE A 159 -19.18 15.47 1.98
CA ILE A 159 -18.35 15.58 0.75
C ILE A 159 -17.13 14.65 0.83
N LEU A 160 -16.58 14.47 2.04
CA LEU A 160 -15.52 13.52 2.33
C LEU A 160 -15.95 12.57 3.45
N PRO A 161 -15.77 11.26 3.27
CA PRO A 161 -16.07 10.29 4.33
C PRO A 161 -15.10 10.46 5.50
N ILE A 162 -15.62 10.68 6.71
CA ILE A 162 -14.80 10.66 7.92
C ILE A 162 -14.63 9.20 8.35
N PHE A 163 -13.43 8.84 8.83
CA PHE A 163 -13.17 7.51 9.37
C PHE A 163 -12.53 7.59 10.75
N GLU A 164 -12.70 6.54 11.53
CA GLU A 164 -12.07 6.38 12.83
C GLU A 164 -11.71 4.91 13.07
N SER A 165 -10.62 4.66 13.79
CA SER A 165 -10.30 3.33 14.31
C SER A 165 -11.19 3.01 15.51
N ILE A 166 -11.81 1.83 15.54
CA ILE A 166 -12.39 1.34 16.78
C ILE A 166 -11.30 1.14 17.85
N PRO A 167 -11.60 1.28 19.14
CA PRO A 167 -10.62 1.04 20.19
C PRO A 167 -10.26 -0.46 20.32
N LEU A 168 -9.07 -0.76 20.85
CA LEU A 168 -8.55 -2.13 20.99
C LEU A 168 -9.51 -3.06 21.75
N TYR A 169 -10.08 -2.61 22.88
CA TYR A 169 -11.01 -3.44 23.66
C TYR A 169 -12.27 -3.83 22.87
N GLN A 170 -12.71 -2.96 21.94
CA GLN A 170 -13.84 -3.26 21.09
C GLN A 170 -13.44 -4.27 20.02
N PHE A 171 -12.25 -4.11 19.43
CA PHE A 171 -11.71 -5.09 18.48
C PHE A 171 -11.58 -6.47 19.12
N GLU A 172 -11.03 -6.55 20.33
CA GLU A 172 -10.91 -7.79 21.11
C GLU A 172 -12.27 -8.43 21.36
N LYS A 173 -13.26 -7.64 21.81
CA LYS A 173 -14.63 -8.13 22.00
C LYS A 173 -15.22 -8.71 20.71
N GLU A 174 -15.04 -8.04 19.59
CA GLU A 174 -15.56 -8.50 18.30
C GLU A 174 -14.78 -9.70 17.73
N LEU A 175 -13.50 -9.86 18.09
CA LEU A 175 -12.66 -10.99 17.69
C LEU A 175 -13.13 -12.29 18.33
N SER A 176 -13.52 -12.22 19.61
CA SER A 176 -13.97 -13.36 20.41
C SER A 176 -15.47 -13.66 20.28
N ASP A 177 -16.25 -12.76 19.67
CA ASP A 177 -17.70 -12.91 19.48
C ASP A 177 -18.03 -13.70 18.20
N GLU A 178 -18.49 -14.94 18.35
CA GLU A 178 -18.91 -15.79 17.23
C GLU A 178 -20.10 -15.24 16.43
N GLN A 179 -20.90 -14.35 17.04
CA GLN A 179 -22.04 -13.70 16.39
C GLN A 179 -21.64 -12.38 15.71
N SER A 180 -20.38 -11.96 15.84
CA SER A 180 -19.86 -10.79 15.16
C SER A 180 -20.01 -10.94 13.65
N LYS A 181 -20.43 -9.85 12.98
CA LYS A 181 -20.47 -9.78 11.51
C LYS A 181 -19.10 -10.04 10.85
N HIS A 182 -18.02 -9.92 11.62
CA HIS A 182 -16.65 -10.15 11.19
C HIS A 182 -16.10 -11.52 11.62
N ALA A 183 -16.89 -12.37 12.29
CA ALA A 183 -16.44 -13.68 12.77
C ALA A 183 -15.79 -14.57 11.68
N PRO A 184 -16.33 -14.67 10.45
CA PRO A 184 -15.68 -15.46 9.39
C PRO A 184 -14.28 -14.96 9.01
N LEU A 185 -14.05 -13.64 9.09
CA LEU A 185 -12.75 -13.02 8.83
C LEU A 185 -11.77 -13.36 9.96
N TYR A 186 -12.21 -13.24 11.21
CA TYR A 186 -11.39 -13.50 12.39
C TYR A 186 -11.04 -14.98 12.56
N GLN A 187 -11.90 -15.88 12.06
CA GLN A 187 -11.65 -17.31 12.00
C GLN A 187 -10.83 -17.75 10.77
N SER A 188 -10.42 -16.82 9.90
CA SER A 188 -9.60 -17.14 8.73
C SER A 188 -8.27 -17.78 9.11
N LYS A 189 -7.75 -18.64 8.22
CA LYS A 189 -6.47 -19.32 8.44
C LYS A 189 -5.33 -18.34 8.70
N ALA A 190 -5.28 -17.22 7.96
CA ALA A 190 -4.23 -16.22 8.11
C ALA A 190 -4.22 -15.57 9.49
N VAL A 191 -5.40 -15.20 10.01
CA VAL A 191 -5.55 -14.64 11.37
C VAL A 191 -5.14 -15.68 12.42
N ARG A 192 -5.67 -16.91 12.33
CA ARG A 192 -5.35 -17.97 13.31
C ARG A 192 -3.86 -18.34 13.31
N CYS A 193 -3.23 -18.48 12.14
CA CYS A 193 -1.78 -18.73 12.03
C CYS A 193 -0.97 -17.57 12.64
N THR A 194 -1.39 -16.33 12.43
CA THR A 194 -0.72 -15.15 12.99
C THR A 194 -0.79 -15.12 14.51
N LEU A 195 -1.99 -15.30 15.09
CA LEU A 195 -2.18 -15.32 16.54
C LEU A 195 -1.39 -16.48 17.17
N THR A 196 -1.50 -17.67 16.58
CA THR A 196 -0.78 -18.87 17.03
C THR A 196 0.74 -18.71 16.99
N ALA A 197 1.28 -18.04 15.97
CA ALA A 197 2.72 -17.85 15.83
C ALA A 197 3.28 -16.99 16.98
N ILE A 198 2.58 -15.91 17.34
CA ILE A 198 2.96 -15.05 18.46
C ILE A 198 2.80 -15.81 19.77
N ASP A 199 1.71 -16.57 19.93
CA ASP A 199 1.44 -17.32 21.15
C ASP A 199 2.37 -18.52 21.37
N ARG A 200 3.03 -19.04 20.34
CA ARG A 200 3.99 -20.15 20.49
C ARG A 200 5.44 -19.71 20.61
N ALA A 201 5.74 -18.46 20.27
CA ALA A 201 7.11 -17.97 20.30
C ALA A 201 7.49 -17.52 21.71
N ASP A 202 8.44 -18.23 22.32
CA ASP A 202 9.01 -17.86 23.62
C ASP A 202 10.12 -16.81 23.49
N GLN A 203 10.73 -16.71 22.31
CA GLN A 203 11.84 -15.83 21.97
C GLN A 203 11.65 -15.33 20.52
N PRO A 204 12.15 -14.12 20.18
CA PRO A 204 12.03 -13.58 18.81
C PRO A 204 12.54 -14.55 17.72
N GLU A 205 13.60 -15.31 18.01
CA GLU A 205 14.20 -16.31 17.11
C GLU A 205 13.24 -17.43 16.73
N ALA A 206 12.31 -17.77 17.62
CA ALA A 206 11.35 -18.85 17.43
C ALA A 206 10.06 -18.39 16.73
N LEU A 207 9.90 -17.09 16.48
CA LEU A 207 8.69 -16.53 15.89
C LEU A 207 8.54 -16.94 14.42
N GLU A 208 7.53 -17.77 14.12
CA GLU A 208 7.16 -18.07 12.74
C GLU A 208 6.84 -16.76 12.00
N GLY A 209 7.47 -16.56 10.84
CA GLY A 209 7.33 -15.32 10.08
C GLY A 209 8.24 -14.17 10.55
N HIS A 210 9.21 -14.42 11.44
CA HIS A 210 10.20 -13.42 11.88
C HIS A 210 10.80 -12.64 10.69
N GLU A 211 11.36 -13.31 9.69
CA GLU A 211 11.99 -12.65 8.54
C GLU A 211 10.96 -11.81 7.73
N ARG A 212 9.71 -12.29 7.63
CA ARG A 212 8.62 -11.54 6.97
C ARG A 212 8.35 -10.24 7.71
N LEU A 213 8.26 -10.30 9.04
CA LEU A 213 8.03 -9.15 9.89
C LEU A 213 9.22 -8.18 9.91
N ALA A 214 10.45 -8.68 9.89
CA ALA A 214 11.64 -7.83 9.83
C ALA A 214 11.69 -7.06 8.50
N VAL A 215 11.41 -7.71 7.37
CA VAL A 215 11.29 -7.03 6.07
C VAL A 215 10.13 -6.03 6.07
N LEU A 216 8.98 -6.41 6.62
CA LEU A 216 7.82 -5.52 6.75
C LEU A 216 8.17 -4.27 7.58
N GLN A 217 8.75 -4.45 8.76
CA GLN A 217 9.15 -3.36 9.66
C GLN A 217 10.13 -2.41 8.96
N ASN A 218 11.13 -2.94 8.26
CA ASN A 218 12.10 -2.13 7.50
C ASN A 218 11.44 -1.30 6.39
N LEU A 219 10.46 -1.87 5.69
CA LEU A 219 9.69 -1.16 4.66
C LEU A 219 8.76 -0.10 5.27
N LEU A 220 8.15 -0.36 6.43
CA LEU A 220 7.33 0.61 7.15
C LEU A 220 8.18 1.79 7.64
N VAL A 221 9.40 1.53 8.15
CA VAL A 221 10.36 2.59 8.52
C VAL A 221 10.70 3.47 7.32
N GLU A 222 10.99 2.88 6.17
CA GLU A 222 11.27 3.62 4.92
C GLU A 222 10.08 4.45 4.46
N LEU A 223 8.87 3.89 4.50
CA LEU A 223 7.65 4.57 4.10
C LEU A 223 7.38 5.76 5.03
N LEU A 224 7.42 5.54 6.34
CA LEU A 224 7.19 6.60 7.31
C LEU A 224 8.26 7.69 7.21
N ALA A 225 9.54 7.36 7.04
CA ALA A 225 10.60 8.35 6.85
C ALA A 225 10.41 9.19 5.58
N TYR A 226 9.98 8.56 4.49
CA TYR A 226 9.65 9.27 3.26
C TYR A 226 8.47 10.23 3.44
N LEU A 227 7.41 9.78 4.09
CA LEU A 227 6.22 10.61 4.30
C LEU A 227 6.48 11.75 5.30
N GLU A 228 7.15 11.49 6.43
CA GLU A 228 7.57 12.54 7.38
C GLU A 228 8.44 13.62 6.70
N SER A 229 9.39 13.21 5.85
CA SER A 229 10.19 14.15 5.06
C SER A 229 9.33 14.98 4.09
N LYS A 230 8.24 14.42 3.59
CA LYS A 230 7.33 15.09 2.66
C LYS A 230 6.38 16.05 3.37
N GLU A 231 5.92 15.68 4.56
CA GLU A 231 5.04 16.50 5.39
C GLU A 231 5.78 17.56 6.22
N GLY A 232 7.10 17.43 6.36
CA GLY A 232 7.93 18.42 7.05
C GLY A 232 7.88 18.32 8.59
N PHE A 233 7.35 17.22 9.14
CA PHE A 233 7.36 16.95 10.57
C PHE A 233 7.68 15.47 10.85
N ARG A 234 8.07 15.17 12.08
CA ARG A 234 8.27 13.80 12.57
C ARG A 234 7.28 13.49 13.68
N ILE A 235 6.74 12.28 13.67
CA ILE A 235 5.89 11.75 14.75
C ILE A 235 6.75 11.05 15.80
N SER A 236 7.81 10.38 15.35
CA SER A 236 8.76 9.72 16.24
C SER A 236 9.63 10.72 17.02
N ILE A 237 9.74 10.53 18.34
CA ILE A 237 10.61 11.33 19.23
C ILE A 237 12.07 10.84 19.15
N GLY A 238 12.28 9.55 18.84
CA GLY A 238 13.61 8.90 18.77
C GLY A 238 14.05 8.52 17.37
N GLU A 239 15.31 8.11 17.22
CA GLU A 239 15.81 7.55 15.97
C GLU A 239 15.20 6.17 15.71
N ARG A 240 14.48 6.04 14.60
CA ARG A 240 13.90 4.77 14.16
C ARG A 240 14.98 3.85 13.62
N ARG A 241 14.98 2.61 14.11
CA ARG A 241 15.92 1.55 13.71
C ARG A 241 15.24 0.51 12.84
N LYS A 242 16.05 -0.14 12.01
CA LYS A 242 15.64 -1.25 11.16
C LYS A 242 15.91 -2.57 11.88
N ALA A 243 14.95 -3.48 11.86
CA ALA A 243 15.12 -4.84 12.36
C ALA A 243 16.19 -5.59 11.55
N ARG A 244 16.94 -6.46 12.24
CA ARG A 244 17.99 -7.29 11.65
C ARG A 244 17.37 -8.41 10.83
N LEU A 245 17.85 -8.56 9.61
CA LEU A 245 17.54 -9.70 8.75
C LEU A 245 18.45 -10.86 9.14
N ARG A 246 17.89 -12.05 9.36
CA ARG A 246 18.60 -13.19 9.96
C ARG A 246 19.06 -14.23 8.95
N GLY A 247 18.66 -14.11 7.68
CA GLY A 247 19.31 -14.83 6.59
C GLY A 247 18.40 -15.82 5.87
N VAL A 248 17.53 -15.28 5.02
CA VAL A 248 17.35 -15.71 3.61
C VAL A 248 17.38 -14.48 2.68
N TYR A 249 17.30 -13.27 3.24
CA TYR A 249 17.18 -12.00 2.51
C TYR A 249 18.44 -11.11 2.50
N THR A 250 19.55 -11.58 3.06
CA THR A 250 20.84 -10.87 3.00
C THR A 250 21.34 -10.69 1.55
N GLU A 251 20.76 -11.41 0.58
CA GLU A 251 20.96 -11.23 -0.86
C GLU A 251 19.65 -10.99 -1.66
N VAL A 252 18.75 -10.15 -1.18
CA VAL A 252 17.80 -9.46 -2.10
C VAL A 252 18.12 -7.97 -2.18
N SER A 253 19.42 -7.70 -2.37
CA SER A 253 19.82 -6.54 -3.15
C SER A 253 19.63 -6.88 -4.63
N SER A 254 18.53 -6.41 -5.21
CA SER A 254 18.39 -6.13 -6.65
C SER A 254 18.55 -7.25 -7.70
N THR A 255 18.46 -8.53 -7.38
CA THR A 255 18.33 -9.56 -8.43
C THR A 255 16.89 -9.62 -8.95
N GLN A 256 16.74 -9.08 -10.16
CA GLN A 256 15.53 -8.98 -10.96
C GLN A 256 14.89 -10.37 -11.12
N SER A 257 13.64 -10.53 -10.65
CA SER A 257 12.81 -11.59 -11.22
C SER A 257 12.56 -11.22 -12.69
N PRO A 258 12.86 -12.09 -13.67
CA PRO A 258 12.71 -11.78 -15.09
C PRO A 258 11.24 -11.69 -15.53
N MET A 259 10.28 -12.05 -14.66
CA MET A 259 8.87 -12.18 -15.04
C MET A 259 8.09 -10.86 -15.06
N ALA A 260 7.11 -10.80 -15.96
CA ALA A 260 6.12 -9.73 -16.02
C ALA A 260 5.22 -9.75 -14.79
N ARG A 261 5.03 -8.58 -14.18
CA ARG A 261 4.24 -8.41 -12.96
C ARG A 261 3.15 -7.36 -13.18
N ILE A 262 1.91 -7.62 -12.79
CA ILE A 262 0.85 -6.61 -12.84
C ILE A 262 1.15 -5.50 -11.82
N LEU A 263 1.33 -4.26 -12.29
CA LEU A 263 1.55 -3.06 -11.47
C LEU A 263 0.24 -2.35 -11.14
N HIS A 264 -0.68 -2.31 -12.11
CA HIS A 264 -1.97 -1.66 -11.96
C HIS A 264 -2.94 -2.18 -13.04
N GLN A 265 -4.22 -2.35 -12.70
CA GLN A 265 -5.24 -2.76 -13.66
C GLN A 265 -6.53 -1.98 -13.42
N THR A 266 -7.07 -1.44 -14.50
CA THR A 266 -8.37 -0.78 -14.59
C THR A 266 -9.09 -1.34 -15.82
N ARG A 267 -10.42 -1.25 -15.88
CA ARG A 267 -11.17 -1.76 -17.04
C ARG A 267 -10.61 -1.21 -18.36
N GLY A 268 -10.24 -2.11 -19.28
CA GLY A 268 -9.67 -1.77 -20.59
C GLY A 268 -8.21 -1.28 -20.58
N ARG A 269 -7.52 -1.33 -19.44
CA ARG A 269 -6.10 -0.93 -19.32
C ARG A 269 -5.37 -1.70 -18.23
N ILE A 270 -4.26 -2.34 -18.60
CA ILE A 270 -3.34 -3.01 -17.68
C ILE A 270 -1.94 -2.42 -17.78
N ARG A 271 -1.26 -2.27 -16.65
CA ARG A 271 0.15 -1.89 -16.57
C ARG A 271 0.94 -3.04 -15.98
N LEU A 272 1.95 -3.51 -16.69
CA LEU A 272 2.84 -4.59 -16.28
C LEU A 272 4.26 -4.05 -16.08
N GLY A 273 4.95 -4.52 -15.05
CA GLY A 273 6.36 -4.28 -14.77
C GLY A 273 7.18 -5.44 -15.30
N ILE A 274 8.17 -5.15 -16.13
CA ILE A 274 9.02 -6.12 -16.80
C ILE A 274 10.46 -5.66 -16.63
N PRO A 275 11.18 -6.14 -15.60
CA PRO A 275 12.50 -5.63 -15.23
C PRO A 275 13.53 -5.65 -16.37
N ARG A 276 13.47 -6.65 -17.26
CA ARG A 276 14.34 -6.78 -18.44
C ARG A 276 14.29 -5.57 -19.39
N LEU A 277 13.20 -4.79 -19.37
CA LEU A 277 13.09 -3.57 -20.16
C LEU A 277 14.15 -2.52 -19.81
N LYS A 278 14.72 -2.54 -18.60
CA LYS A 278 15.80 -1.61 -18.20
C LYS A 278 17.14 -1.92 -18.86
N THR A 279 17.36 -3.17 -19.25
CA THR A 279 18.68 -3.67 -19.66
C THR A 279 18.73 -4.13 -21.11
N ASP A 280 17.58 -4.36 -21.76
CA ASP A 280 17.50 -4.92 -23.11
C ASP A 280 16.50 -4.13 -24.00
N ASN A 281 17.01 -3.11 -24.69
CA ASN A 281 16.24 -2.28 -25.62
C ASN A 281 15.73 -3.07 -26.84
N ALA A 282 16.49 -4.09 -27.29
CA ALA A 282 16.07 -4.92 -28.41
C ALA A 282 14.87 -5.80 -28.02
N TYR A 283 14.85 -6.28 -26.77
CA TYR A 283 13.68 -6.94 -26.19
C TYR A 283 12.48 -6.00 -26.08
N ALA A 284 12.66 -4.72 -25.74
CA ALA A 284 11.55 -3.77 -25.69
C ALA A 284 10.81 -3.67 -27.05
N ASN A 285 11.53 -3.54 -28.15
CA ASN A 285 10.92 -3.47 -29.49
C ASN A 285 10.18 -4.76 -29.85
N ARG A 286 10.79 -5.93 -29.60
CA ARG A 286 10.15 -7.23 -29.86
C ARG A 286 8.91 -7.44 -29.01
N LEU A 287 8.98 -7.07 -27.73
CA LEU A 287 7.87 -7.16 -26.79
C LEU A 287 6.71 -6.28 -27.23
N GLN A 288 7.00 -5.06 -27.71
CA GLN A 288 5.97 -4.17 -28.23
C GLN A 288 5.24 -4.81 -29.40
N SER A 289 5.96 -5.29 -30.42
CA SER A 289 5.35 -5.97 -31.57
C SER A 289 4.57 -7.22 -31.19
N LEU A 290 5.08 -8.01 -30.24
CA LEU A 290 4.39 -9.20 -29.74
C LEU A 290 3.07 -8.82 -29.06
N LEU A 291 3.07 -7.81 -28.20
CA LEU A 291 1.87 -7.37 -27.48
C LEU A 291 0.84 -6.70 -28.40
N GLU A 292 1.29 -5.95 -29.41
CA GLU A 292 0.41 -5.35 -30.43
C GLU A 292 -0.29 -6.41 -31.29
N SER A 293 0.30 -7.62 -31.39
CA SER A 293 -0.30 -8.76 -32.11
C SER A 293 -1.35 -9.54 -31.30
N VAL A 294 -1.50 -9.25 -30.00
CA VAL A 294 -2.43 -9.96 -29.12
C VAL A 294 -3.87 -9.52 -29.41
N GLU A 295 -4.77 -10.49 -29.56
CA GLU A 295 -6.19 -10.22 -29.76
C GLU A 295 -6.77 -9.36 -28.62
N ASN A 296 -7.62 -8.40 -29.00
CA ASN A 296 -8.24 -7.39 -28.14
C ASN A 296 -7.30 -6.28 -27.63
N VAL A 297 -6.01 -6.25 -28.00
CA VAL A 297 -5.15 -5.10 -27.73
C VAL A 297 -5.48 -3.95 -28.69
N THR A 298 -5.65 -2.75 -28.15
CA THR A 298 -5.90 -1.53 -28.93
C THR A 298 -4.65 -0.65 -29.03
N SER A 299 -3.79 -0.64 -28.01
CA SER A 299 -2.48 -0.01 -28.09
C SER A 299 -1.54 -0.46 -26.98
N VAL A 300 -0.23 -0.36 -27.23
CA VAL A 300 0.83 -0.70 -26.29
C VAL A 300 1.75 0.50 -26.12
N ARG A 301 2.17 0.78 -24.88
CA ARG A 301 3.16 1.81 -24.56
C ARG A 301 4.21 1.26 -23.62
N ILE A 302 5.45 1.21 -24.06
CA ILE A 302 6.59 0.81 -23.23
C ILE A 302 7.27 2.04 -22.65
N ASN A 303 7.53 2.00 -21.34
CA ASN A 303 8.38 2.95 -20.64
C ASN A 303 9.60 2.21 -20.08
N ILE A 304 10.72 2.36 -20.78
CA ILE A 304 12.03 1.77 -20.44
C ILE A 304 12.50 2.25 -19.06
N GLY A 305 12.40 3.56 -18.79
CA GLY A 305 12.85 4.17 -17.53
C GLY A 305 12.16 3.59 -16.29
N SER A 306 10.86 3.29 -16.39
CA SER A 306 10.11 2.66 -15.31
C SER A 306 10.02 1.12 -15.41
N ALA A 307 10.74 0.49 -16.35
CA ALA A 307 10.66 -0.94 -16.64
C ALA A 307 9.21 -1.45 -16.78
N SER A 308 8.34 -0.71 -17.46
CA SER A 308 6.90 -1.05 -17.49
C SER A 308 6.28 -0.90 -18.85
N VAL A 309 5.29 -1.73 -19.15
CA VAL A 309 4.43 -1.63 -20.31
C VAL A 309 2.99 -1.32 -19.88
N VAL A 310 2.32 -0.43 -20.60
CA VAL A 310 0.89 -0.16 -20.49
C VAL A 310 0.22 -0.74 -21.73
N ILE A 311 -0.79 -1.57 -21.53
CA ILE A 311 -1.57 -2.19 -22.60
C ILE A 311 -3.01 -1.71 -22.45
N TYR A 312 -3.54 -1.10 -23.50
CA TYR A 312 -4.95 -0.80 -23.64
C TYR A 312 -5.60 -1.95 -24.41
N TYR A 313 -6.76 -2.39 -23.94
CA TYR A 313 -7.49 -3.51 -24.53
C TYR A 313 -9.00 -3.24 -24.57
N SER A 314 -9.72 -3.97 -25.41
CA SER A 314 -11.17 -3.80 -25.53
C SER A 314 -11.86 -4.06 -24.18
N PRO A 315 -12.75 -3.17 -23.70
CA PRO A 315 -13.53 -3.39 -22.49
C PRO A 315 -14.56 -4.54 -22.56
N ASP A 316 -14.68 -5.18 -23.73
CA ASP A 316 -15.58 -6.31 -24.00
C ASP A 316 -15.06 -7.65 -23.44
N ILE A 317 -13.74 -7.77 -23.22
CA ILE A 317 -13.13 -8.91 -22.56
C ILE A 317 -13.03 -8.66 -21.05
N ALA A 318 -13.29 -9.69 -20.25
CA ALA A 318 -13.14 -9.60 -18.80
C ALA A 318 -11.69 -9.31 -18.40
N ASP A 319 -11.50 -8.39 -17.45
CA ASP A 319 -10.17 -7.92 -17.02
C ASP A 319 -9.24 -9.07 -16.59
N VAL A 320 -9.76 -10.07 -15.87
CA VAL A 320 -9.00 -11.24 -15.41
C VAL A 320 -8.57 -12.13 -16.59
N GLU A 321 -9.43 -12.26 -17.60
CA GLU A 321 -9.15 -13.06 -18.79
C GLU A 321 -8.04 -12.41 -19.61
N PHE A 322 -8.13 -11.09 -19.84
CA PHE A 322 -7.11 -10.35 -20.55
C PHE A 322 -5.77 -10.34 -19.81
N ALA A 323 -5.79 -10.15 -18.48
CA ALA A 323 -4.57 -10.17 -17.66
C ALA A 323 -3.83 -11.52 -17.79
N ARG A 324 -4.55 -12.64 -17.72
CA ARG A 324 -3.98 -13.98 -17.88
C ARG A 324 -3.35 -14.16 -19.26
N ARG A 325 -4.03 -13.71 -20.32
CA ARG A 325 -3.53 -13.76 -21.70
C ARG A 325 -2.26 -12.93 -21.86
N ALA A 326 -2.27 -11.68 -21.41
CA ALA A 326 -1.12 -10.79 -21.51
C ALA A 326 0.11 -11.34 -20.77
N VAL A 327 -0.07 -11.85 -19.55
CA VAL A 327 1.04 -12.46 -18.78
C VAL A 327 1.59 -13.69 -19.51
N LYS A 328 0.71 -14.58 -19.98
CA LYS A 328 1.10 -15.79 -20.72
C LYS A 328 1.87 -15.47 -22.00
N THR A 329 1.39 -14.53 -22.81
CA THR A 329 2.10 -14.10 -24.04
C THR A 329 3.49 -13.57 -23.74
N ILE A 330 3.65 -12.80 -22.66
CA ILE A 330 4.95 -12.27 -22.28
C ILE A 330 5.88 -13.41 -21.83
N GLU A 331 5.39 -14.35 -21.04
CA GLU A 331 6.13 -15.55 -20.61
C GLU A 331 6.58 -16.41 -21.80
N GLU A 332 5.71 -16.68 -22.77
CA GLU A 332 6.06 -17.43 -23.98
C GLU A 332 7.11 -16.69 -24.83
N GLY A 333 6.99 -15.37 -24.95
CA GLY A 333 7.99 -14.51 -25.60
C GLY A 333 9.34 -14.46 -24.86
N PHE A 334 9.36 -14.72 -23.55
CA PHE A 334 10.59 -14.84 -22.76
C PHE A 334 11.34 -16.14 -23.09
N TYR A 335 10.65 -17.28 -23.12
CA TYR A 335 11.28 -18.60 -23.31
C TYR A 335 11.70 -18.87 -24.75
N ALA A 336 11.01 -18.30 -25.75
CA ALA A 336 11.41 -18.42 -27.16
C ALA A 336 12.78 -17.80 -27.48
N THR A 337 13.34 -16.98 -26.58
CA THR A 337 14.66 -16.33 -26.75
C THR A 337 15.78 -16.94 -25.93
N SER A 338 15.49 -17.91 -25.06
CA SER A 338 16.49 -18.57 -24.21
C SER A 338 16.98 -19.92 -24.75
N GLY A 339 16.54 -20.28 -25.96
CA GLY A 339 16.87 -21.54 -26.64
C GLY A 339 17.53 -21.33 -28.01
N VAL A 340 18.61 -20.54 -28.05
CA VAL A 340 19.60 -20.49 -29.14
C VAL A 340 20.98 -20.57 -28.54
#